data_AF-A0A2R8BHA6-F1
#
_entry.id   AF-A0A2R8BHA6-F1
#
_cell.length_a   1.000
_cell.length_b   1.000
_cell.length_c   1.000
_cell.angle_alpha   90.00
_cell.angle_beta   90.00
_cell.angle_gamma   90.00
#
_symmetry.space_group_name_H-M   'P 1'
#
loop_
_entity.id
_entity.type
_entity.pdbx_description
1 polymer ?
#
loop_
_entity_poly.entity_id
_entity_poly.type
_entity_poly.pdbx_seq_one_letter_code
_entity_poly.pdbx_strand_id
1 'polypeptide(L)'
;MIAPRLTRVRDLSQVWYERLLSYHYDAALVKVTELLAETQTDENGCMVTVTAEPRKVRFMSGQDRAYRFVYCIQNQLATNRHQVVRHLCHNRRCMNPRHLTIGDRRDNLNDDRERRANGVDWHTL
;
A
#
# COMPACT_ATOMS: atom_id res chain seq x y z
N MET A 1 24.48 5.77 -31.78
CA MET A 1 23.93 5.06 -30.61
C MET A 1 22.64 5.77 -30.20
N ILE A 2 21.48 5.15 -30.44
CA ILE A 2 20.19 5.70 -30.00
C ILE A 2 20.06 5.36 -28.52
N ALA A 3 20.11 6.37 -27.65
CA ALA A 3 19.83 6.16 -26.24
C ALA A 3 18.43 5.51 -26.10
N PRO A 4 18.28 4.41 -25.36
CA PRO A 4 16.98 3.79 -25.20
C PRO A 4 16.03 4.82 -24.58
N ARG A 5 14.94 5.15 -25.30
CA ARG A 5 13.83 5.92 -24.72
C ARG A 5 13.24 5.06 -23.61
N LEU A 6 13.62 5.36 -22.38
CA LEU A 6 12.98 4.83 -21.19
C LEU A 6 11.56 5.40 -21.12
N THR A 7 10.62 4.73 -21.78
CA THR A 7 9.20 5.03 -21.63
C THR A 7 8.81 4.62 -20.21
N ARG A 8 8.79 5.58 -19.28
CA ARG A 8 8.25 5.35 -17.94
C ARG A 8 6.74 5.18 -18.05
N VAL A 9 6.29 3.93 -18.19
CA VAL A 9 4.86 3.59 -18.07
C VAL A 9 4.48 3.82 -16.61
N ARG A 10 3.95 5.01 -16.30
CA ARG A 10 3.39 5.30 -14.98
C ARG A 10 1.98 4.71 -14.91
N ASP A 11 1.71 3.97 -13.84
CA ASP A 11 0.36 3.47 -13.59
C ASP A 11 -0.57 4.61 -13.18
N LEU A 12 -1.85 4.54 -13.56
CA LEU A 12 -2.86 5.54 -13.17
C LEU A 12 -2.95 5.70 -11.64
N SER A 13 -2.81 4.61 -10.87
CA SER A 13 -2.77 4.64 -9.40
C SER A 13 -1.54 5.40 -8.89
N GLN A 14 -0.39 5.17 -9.51
CA GLN A 14 0.85 5.84 -9.12
C GLN A 14 0.76 7.34 -9.39
N VAL A 15 0.29 7.74 -10.59
CA VAL A 15 0.10 9.16 -10.94
C VAL A 15 -0.90 9.84 -10.00
N TRP A 16 -1.95 9.13 -9.61
CA TRP A 16 -2.95 9.65 -8.68
C TRP A 16 -2.35 9.92 -7.30
N TYR A 17 -1.60 8.97 -6.73
CA TYR A 17 -0.93 9.18 -5.45
C TYR A 17 0.18 10.24 -5.54
N GLU A 18 0.98 10.27 -6.61
CA GLU A 18 1.99 11.33 -6.83
C GLU A 18 1.34 12.71 -6.77
N ARG A 19 0.18 12.89 -7.44
CA ARG A 19 -0.55 14.16 -7.42
C ARG A 19 -1.12 14.49 -6.04
N LEU A 20 -1.67 13.51 -5.35
CA LEU A 20 -2.20 13.67 -3.99
C LEU A 20 -1.12 14.15 -3.03
N LEU A 21 0.02 13.46 -3.02
CA LEU A 21 1.14 13.79 -2.15
C LEU A 21 1.76 15.15 -2.48
N SER A 22 1.76 15.55 -3.75
CA SER A 22 2.37 16.82 -4.18
C SER A 22 1.49 18.04 -3.93
N TYR A 23 0.17 17.93 -4.11
CA TYR A 23 -0.72 19.09 -4.17
C TYR A 23 -1.85 19.08 -3.14
N HIS A 24 -2.16 17.92 -2.56
CA HIS A 24 -3.35 17.73 -1.71
C HIS A 24 -3.05 16.89 -0.47
N TYR A 25 -1.80 16.90 0.01
CA TYR A 25 -1.36 16.04 1.10
C TYR A 25 -2.12 16.32 2.41
N ASP A 26 -2.28 17.61 2.77
CA ASP A 26 -3.00 18.01 3.98
C ASP A 26 -4.46 17.58 3.94
N ALA A 27 -5.13 17.78 2.80
CA ALA A 27 -6.51 17.33 2.59
C ALA A 27 -6.61 15.79 2.65
N ALA A 28 -5.61 15.07 2.12
CA ALA A 28 -5.55 13.63 2.21
C ALA A 28 -5.32 13.13 3.65
N LEU A 29 -4.51 13.84 4.45
CA LEU A 29 -4.31 13.55 5.87
C LEU A 29 -5.60 13.72 6.67
N VAL A 30 -6.32 14.83 6.47
CA VAL A 30 -7.65 15.04 7.07
C VAL A 30 -8.58 13.88 6.71
N LYS A 31 -8.55 13.43 5.45
CA LYS A 31 -9.37 12.30 5.04
C LYS A 31 -8.98 11.00 5.71
N VAL A 32 -7.68 10.75 5.90
CA VAL A 32 -7.19 9.59 6.66
C VAL A 32 -7.66 9.66 8.12
N THR A 33 -7.60 10.83 8.76
CA THR A 33 -8.06 10.99 10.15
C THR A 33 -9.55 10.74 10.29
N GLU A 34 -10.38 11.23 9.36
CA GLU A 34 -11.82 10.94 9.32
C GLU A 34 -12.08 9.43 9.19
N LEU A 35 -11.39 8.77 8.25
CA LEU A 35 -11.56 7.34 8.03
C LEU A 35 -11.23 6.51 9.27
N LEU A 36 -10.14 6.86 9.98
CA LEU A 36 -9.72 6.17 11.20
C LEU A 36 -10.66 6.47 12.39
N ALA A 37 -11.17 7.70 12.50
CA ALA A 37 -12.13 8.08 13.54
C ALA A 37 -13.45 7.32 13.45
N GLU A 38 -13.85 6.92 12.24
CA GLU A 38 -15.06 6.11 12.01
C GLU A 38 -14.85 4.60 12.27
N THR A 39 -13.65 4.18 12.65
CA THR A 39 -13.35 2.76 12.93
C THR A 39 -13.56 2.41 14.40
N GLN A 40 -13.86 1.14 14.65
CA GLN A 40 -13.84 0.55 15.98
C GLN A 40 -12.62 -0.36 16.08
N THR A 41 -11.97 -0.34 17.24
CA THR A 41 -10.83 -1.21 17.54
C THR A 41 -11.35 -2.54 18.08
N ASP A 42 -10.95 -3.64 17.46
CA ASP A 42 -11.25 -4.99 17.95
C ASP A 42 -10.24 -5.47 19.02
N GLU A 43 -10.46 -6.66 19.57
CA GLU A 43 -9.59 -7.33 20.55
C GLU A 43 -8.15 -7.55 20.05
N ASN A 44 -7.95 -7.62 18.73
CA ASN A 44 -6.64 -7.79 18.09
C ASN A 44 -5.99 -6.44 17.74
N GLY A 45 -6.59 -5.31 18.12
CA GLY A 45 -6.12 -3.96 17.78
C GLY A 45 -6.37 -3.57 16.31
N CYS A 46 -7.19 -4.32 15.57
CA CYS A 46 -7.57 -3.95 14.20
C CYS A 46 -8.61 -2.83 14.23
N MET A 47 -8.39 -1.83 13.39
CA MET A 47 -9.34 -0.74 13.16
C MET A 47 -10.26 -1.13 12.00
N VAL A 48 -11.49 -1.53 12.32
CA VAL A 48 -12.48 -2.03 11.35
C VAL A 48 -13.75 -1.18 11.37
N THR A 49 -14.46 -1.17 10.25
CA THR A 49 -15.83 -0.63 10.18
C THR A 49 -16.82 -1.78 10.11
N VAL A 50 -18.09 -1.54 10.40
CA VAL A 50 -19.16 -2.55 10.34
C VAL A 50 -19.40 -3.17 8.95
N THR A 51 -18.80 -2.63 7.90
CA THR A 51 -18.95 -3.08 6.51
C THR A 51 -18.37 -4.48 6.26
N ALA A 52 -19.12 -5.38 5.62
CA ALA A 52 -18.69 -6.77 5.37
C ALA A 52 -17.45 -6.88 4.45
N GLU A 53 -17.29 -5.95 3.50
CA GLU A 53 -16.18 -5.90 2.56
C GLU A 53 -15.13 -4.84 2.96
N PRO A 54 -13.90 -4.89 2.42
CA PRO A 54 -12.93 -3.82 2.60
C PRO A 54 -13.51 -2.48 2.15
N ARG A 55 -13.54 -1.52 3.07
CA ARG A 55 -14.06 -0.18 2.82
C ARG A 55 -13.34 0.45 1.63
N LYS A 56 -14.09 1.10 0.75
CA LYS A 56 -13.56 1.90 -0.37
C LYS A 56 -13.62 3.38 0.02
N VAL A 57 -12.63 4.15 -0.41
CA VAL A 57 -12.62 5.61 -0.29
C VAL A 57 -12.64 6.20 -1.69
N ARG A 58 -13.53 7.17 -1.90
CA ARG A 58 -13.49 8.07 -3.05
C ARG A 58 -12.88 9.37 -2.56
N PHE A 59 -11.81 9.81 -3.21
CA PHE A 59 -11.16 11.07 -2.89
C PHE A 59 -10.76 11.77 -4.17
N MET A 60 -11.28 12.98 -4.37
CA MET A 60 -11.17 13.72 -5.63
C MET A 60 -11.60 12.87 -6.83
N SER A 61 -10.74 12.71 -7.84
CA SER A 61 -11.00 11.97 -9.07
C SER A 61 -10.68 10.46 -9.00
N GLY A 62 -10.28 9.95 -7.83
CA GLY A 62 -9.86 8.56 -7.67
C GLY A 62 -10.64 7.78 -6.62
N GLN A 63 -10.61 6.46 -6.74
CA GLN A 63 -11.17 5.53 -5.77
C GLN A 63 -10.16 4.43 -5.49
N ASP A 64 -9.89 4.14 -4.22
CA ASP A 64 -9.07 3.01 -3.80
C ASP A 64 -9.64 2.35 -2.53
N ARG A 65 -9.08 1.24 -2.12
CA ARG A 65 -9.37 0.60 -0.83
C ARG A 65 -8.84 1.48 0.29
N ALA A 66 -9.65 1.65 1.34
CA ALA A 66 -9.36 2.56 2.42
C ALA A 66 -8.05 2.21 3.14
N TYR A 67 -7.78 0.92 3.39
CA TYR A 67 -6.51 0.50 3.98
C TYR A 67 -5.30 0.89 3.12
N ARG A 68 -5.39 0.76 1.79
CA ARG A 68 -4.31 1.13 0.86
C ARG A 68 -4.11 2.63 0.85
N PHE A 69 -5.20 3.40 0.83
CA PHE A 69 -5.16 4.85 0.93
C PHE A 69 -4.50 5.33 2.23
N VAL A 70 -4.94 4.80 3.38
CA VAL A 70 -4.35 5.11 4.69
C VAL A 70 -2.85 4.82 4.70
N TYR A 71 -2.44 3.64 4.23
CA TYR A 71 -1.01 3.28 4.17
C TYR A 71 -0.21 4.22 3.26
N CYS A 72 -0.68 4.50 2.04
CA CYS A 72 0.06 5.32 1.08
C CYS A 72 0.22 6.76 1.55
N ILE A 73 -0.81 7.35 2.15
CA ILE A 73 -0.73 8.73 2.65
C ILE A 73 0.19 8.80 3.88
N GLN A 74 0.04 7.90 4.86
CA GLN A 74 0.87 7.95 6.06
C GLN A 74 2.36 7.67 5.80
N ASN A 75 2.67 6.81 4.83
CA ASN A 75 4.05 6.52 4.43
C ASN A 75 4.55 7.41 3.29
N GLN A 76 3.74 8.40 2.85
CA GLN A 76 4.04 9.29 1.72
C GLN A 76 4.52 8.53 0.47
N LEU A 77 3.87 7.40 0.19
CA LEU A 77 4.31 6.44 -0.82
C LEU A 77 3.34 6.43 -2.01
N ALA A 78 3.84 6.80 -3.19
CA ALA A 78 3.11 6.63 -4.43
C ALA A 78 3.22 5.19 -4.95
N THR A 79 2.31 4.33 -4.51
CA THR A 79 2.31 2.92 -4.91
C THR A 79 1.76 2.74 -6.33
N ASN A 80 2.38 1.84 -7.10
CA ASN A 80 1.84 1.40 -8.38
C ASN A 80 0.89 0.20 -8.20
N ARG A 81 0.28 -0.29 -9.29
CA ARG A 81 -0.59 -1.49 -9.26
C ARG A 81 0.14 -2.79 -8.91
N HIS A 82 1.46 -2.82 -9.08
CA HIS A 82 2.29 -4.01 -8.89
C HIS A 82 2.76 -4.16 -7.44
N GLN A 83 2.82 -3.05 -6.69
CA GLN A 83 3.04 -3.03 -5.25
C GLN A 83 1.71 -3.22 -4.53
N VAL A 84 1.66 -4.22 -3.66
CA VAL A 84 0.42 -4.62 -2.96
C VAL A 84 0.58 -4.32 -1.49
N VAL A 85 -0.34 -3.53 -0.93
CA VAL A 85 -0.43 -3.35 0.52
C VAL A 85 -1.06 -4.61 1.12
N ARG A 86 -0.34 -5.26 2.02
CA ARG A 86 -0.70 -6.52 2.68
C ARG A 86 -1.04 -6.27 4.14
N HIS A 87 -1.92 -7.11 4.69
CA HIS A 87 -2.28 -7.09 6.10
C HIS A 87 -1.43 -8.10 6.87
N LEU A 88 -0.83 -7.68 7.97
CA LEU A 88 -0.12 -8.55 8.92
C LEU A 88 -1.09 -9.28 9.86
N CYS A 89 -2.26 -8.69 10.11
CA CYS A 89 -3.29 -9.23 11.00
C CYS A 89 -4.22 -10.28 10.34
N HIS A 90 -3.99 -10.62 9.07
CA HIS A 90 -4.89 -11.46 8.25
C HIS A 90 -6.35 -10.97 8.12
N ASN A 91 -6.68 -9.80 8.66
CA ASN A 91 -8.00 -9.17 8.55
C ASN A 91 -8.03 -8.18 7.38
N ARG A 92 -8.73 -8.56 6.29
CA ARG A 92 -8.84 -7.76 5.06
C ARG A 92 -9.60 -6.44 5.24
N ARG A 93 -10.34 -6.27 6.34
CA ARG A 93 -11.10 -5.05 6.65
C ARG A 93 -10.31 -4.06 7.50
N CYS A 94 -9.17 -4.49 8.04
CA CYS A 94 -8.35 -3.69 8.94
C CYS A 94 -7.73 -2.51 8.20
N MET A 95 -7.94 -1.31 8.73
CA MET A 95 -7.34 -0.06 8.27
C MET A 95 -6.24 0.45 9.20
N ASN A 96 -5.88 -0.31 10.24
CA ASN A 96 -4.84 0.09 11.18
C ASN A 96 -3.48 0.14 10.43
N PRO A 97 -2.83 1.30 10.34
CA PRO A 97 -1.55 1.44 9.64
C PRO A 97 -0.46 0.51 10.17
N ARG A 98 -0.46 0.22 11.47
CA ARG A 98 0.52 -0.68 12.11
C ARG A 98 0.36 -2.13 11.66
N HIS A 99 -0.79 -2.49 11.11
CA HIS A 99 -1.07 -3.83 10.61
C HIS A 99 -0.94 -3.92 9.08
N LEU A 100 -0.43 -2.86 8.44
CA LEU A 100 -0.26 -2.79 6.99
C LEU A 100 1.23 -2.74 6.64
N THR A 101 1.60 -3.47 5.59
CA THR A 101 2.95 -3.44 5.03
C THR A 101 2.90 -3.42 3.52
N ILE A 102 3.91 -2.83 2.88
CA ILE A 102 4.06 -2.90 1.43
C ILE A 102 4.74 -4.22 1.07
N GLY A 103 4.17 -4.93 0.10
CA GLY A 103 4.85 -6.03 -0.57
C GLY A 103 5.19 -5.63 -1.99
N ASP A 104 6.45 -5.82 -2.38
CA ASP A 104 6.85 -5.78 -3.78
C ASP A 104 6.94 -7.21 -4.35
N ARG A 105 6.45 -7.42 -5.58
CA ARG A 105 6.81 -8.63 -6.34
C ARG A 105 8.30 -8.63 -6.69
N ARG A 106 8.93 -7.45 -6.74
CA ARG A 106 10.34 -7.25 -7.09
C ARG A 106 11.27 -7.57 -5.93
N ASP A 107 10.88 -7.35 -4.68
CA ASP A 107 11.62 -7.84 -3.51
C ASP A 107 11.58 -9.36 -3.48
N ASN A 108 10.44 -10.01 -3.75
CA ASN A 108 10.41 -11.47 -3.93
C ASN A 108 11.30 -11.96 -5.09
N LEU A 109 11.38 -11.22 -6.21
CA LEU A 109 12.23 -11.58 -7.35
C LEU A 109 13.71 -11.34 -7.04
N ASN A 110 14.05 -10.29 -6.29
CA ASN A 110 15.41 -10.02 -5.82
C ASN A 110 15.81 -11.03 -4.75
N ASP A 111 14.95 -11.37 -3.78
CA ASP A 111 15.16 -12.44 -2.81
C ASP A 111 15.30 -13.81 -3.48
N ASP A 112 14.50 -14.10 -4.52
CA ASP A 112 14.65 -15.32 -5.33
C ASP A 112 15.95 -15.31 -6.14
N ARG A 113 16.37 -14.15 -6.65
CA ARG A 113 17.65 -13.99 -7.37
C ARG A 113 18.85 -14.08 -6.43
N GLU A 114 18.78 -13.48 -5.25
CA GLU A 114 19.77 -13.60 -4.19
C GLU A 114 19.82 -15.03 -3.66
N ARG A 115 18.68 -15.72 -3.46
CA ARG A 115 18.65 -17.16 -3.14
C ARG A 115 19.30 -18.01 -4.22
N ARG A 116 19.05 -17.73 -5.51
CA ARG A 116 19.65 -18.44 -6.64
C ARG A 116 21.13 -18.10 -6.84
N ALA A 117 21.56 -16.89 -6.50
CA ALA A 117 22.93 -16.43 -6.65
C ALA A 117 23.83 -16.84 -5.47
N ASN A 118 23.28 -16.94 -4.25
CA ASN A 118 24.04 -17.18 -3.03
C ASN A 118 23.98 -18.64 -2.51
N GLY A 119 23.28 -19.56 -3.20
CA GLY A 119 23.41 -21.00 -2.96
C GLY A 119 23.27 -21.45 -1.50
N VAL A 120 22.44 -20.80 -0.70
CA VAL A 120 22.28 -21.13 0.72
C VAL A 120 21.35 -22.32 0.90
N ASP A 121 21.94 -23.46 1.23
CA ASP A 121 21.30 -24.66 1.75
C ASP A 121 20.91 -24.44 3.23
N TRP A 122 19.62 -24.56 3.55
CA TRP A 122 19.10 -24.40 4.92
C TRP A 122 18.94 -25.73 5.66
N HIS A 123 19.53 -26.84 5.18
CA HIS A 123 19.62 -28.08 5.98
C HIS A 123 20.73 -28.06 7.04
N THR A 124 21.35 -26.90 7.29
CA THR A 124 22.43 -26.76 8.27
C THR A 124 22.21 -25.59 9.25
N LEU A 125 20.97 -25.35 9.69
CA LEU A 125 20.68 -24.58 10.91
C LEU A 125 19.54 -25.20 11.72
#